data_AF-A0A1H6SUH7-F1
#
_entry.id   AF-A0A1H6SUH7-F1
#
_cell.length_a   1.000
_cell.length_b   1.000
_cell.length_c   1.000
_cell.angle_alpha   90.00
_cell.angle_beta   90.00
_cell.angle_gamma   90.00
#
_symmetry.space_group_name_H-M   'P 1'
#
loop_
_entity.id
_entity.type
_entity.pdbx_description
1 polymer ?
#
loop_
_entity_poly.entity_id
_entity_poly.type
_entity_poly.pdbx_seq_one_letter_code
_entity_poly.pdbx_strand_id
1 'polypeptide(L)'
;MRMVDGAALSKVPEVTLAFWVIKILATTLGETGGDAVSMSMDLGYLASTGIFMAIFMIAVAIQIRAKAFHPALYWLTIIATTTVGTTLADFTDRSLDVGYAGGSAILLALLLCSLFIWHRTLGSLAIGTISTPQSEIFYWVTIMLSQTLGTALGDWTADTEGLGYAVSAMIFGSLLAMVAAAYYRSKISHTALFWAAFILTRPLGAVVGDFLDKPLNQGGLELSRYSASAALILSILLLIFTLKQKAAKSAH
;
A
#
# COMPACT_ATOMS: atom_id res chain seq x y z
N MET A 1 -7.44 -33.26 25.76
CA MET A 1 -6.68 -32.00 25.63
C MET A 1 -5.62 -32.23 24.56
N ARG A 2 -5.93 -31.93 23.28
CA ARG A 2 -4.96 -32.04 22.18
C ARG A 2 -4.25 -30.69 22.08
N MET A 3 -2.94 -30.69 22.33
CA MET A 3 -2.07 -29.59 21.94
C MET A 3 -2.08 -29.56 20.41
N VAL A 4 -2.56 -28.45 19.83
CA VAL A 4 -2.38 -28.16 18.41
C VAL A 4 -1.00 -27.54 18.28
N ASP A 5 0.02 -28.40 18.24
CA ASP A 5 1.36 -28.03 17.81
C ASP A 5 1.36 -27.98 16.29
N GLY A 6 1.17 -26.76 15.78
CA GLY A 6 1.14 -26.45 14.36
C GLY A 6 0.99 -24.95 14.18
N ALA A 7 1.98 -24.17 14.64
CA ALA A 7 2.04 -22.76 14.32
C ALA A 7 2.13 -22.63 12.79
N ALA A 8 0.98 -22.45 12.14
CA ALA A 8 0.91 -22.16 10.73
C ALA A 8 1.68 -20.85 10.50
N LEU A 9 2.82 -20.94 9.80
CA LEU A 9 3.66 -19.80 9.48
C LEU A 9 2.82 -18.75 8.74
N SER A 10 2.93 -17.48 9.15
CA SER A 10 2.26 -16.38 8.45
C SER A 10 2.68 -16.35 6.98
N LYS A 11 1.74 -16.02 6.09
CA LYS A 11 2.02 -15.86 4.66
C LYS A 11 2.45 -14.42 4.29
N VAL A 12 2.69 -13.59 5.29
CA VAL A 12 3.15 -12.20 5.14
C VAL A 12 4.62 -12.12 5.58
N PRO A 13 5.46 -11.28 4.95
CA PRO A 13 6.85 -11.12 5.36
C PRO A 13 6.99 -10.60 6.79
N GLU A 14 8.12 -10.95 7.40
CA GLU A 14 8.62 -10.31 8.61
C GLU A 14 8.83 -8.80 8.39
N VAL A 15 8.33 -7.99 9.32
CA VAL A 15 8.42 -6.52 9.27
C VAL A 15 9.83 -6.08 9.65
N THR A 16 10.71 -6.05 8.67
CA THR A 16 12.10 -5.59 8.78
C THR A 16 12.28 -4.21 8.15
N LEU A 17 13.47 -3.61 8.26
CA LEU A 17 13.78 -2.39 7.50
C LEU A 17 13.65 -2.62 5.98
N ALA A 18 14.08 -3.79 5.50
CA ALA A 18 13.94 -4.18 4.09
C ALA A 18 12.48 -4.19 3.63
N PHE A 19 11.57 -4.68 4.48
CA PHE A 19 10.13 -4.64 4.20
C PHE A 19 9.66 -3.20 3.97
N TRP A 20 10.03 -2.26 4.83
CA TRP A 20 9.61 -0.87 4.69
C TRP A 20 10.19 -0.18 3.46
N VAL A 21 11.46 -0.44 3.13
CA VAL A 21 12.09 0.10 1.92
C VAL A 21 11.39 -0.40 0.67
N ILE A 22 11.18 -1.72 0.54
CA ILE A 22 10.48 -2.29 -0.63
C ILE A 22 9.03 -1.79 -0.68
N LYS A 23 8.36 -1.66 0.47
CA LYS A 23 7.00 -1.13 0.56
C LYS A 23 6.90 0.30 0.05
N ILE A 24 7.82 1.19 0.42
CA ILE A 24 7.87 2.58 -0.08
C ILE A 24 8.10 2.59 -1.59
N LEU A 25 9.04 1.79 -2.11
CA LEU A 25 9.26 1.68 -3.55
C LEU A 25 8.03 1.16 -4.28
N ALA A 26 7.34 0.18 -3.71
CA ALA A 26 6.13 -0.39 -4.28
C ALA A 26 4.96 0.60 -4.27
N THR A 27 4.80 1.41 -3.22
CA THR A 27 3.78 2.47 -3.20
C THR A 27 4.10 3.58 -4.19
N THR A 28 5.35 3.99 -4.35
CA THR A 28 5.77 4.93 -5.41
C THR A 28 5.52 4.34 -6.80
N LEU A 29 5.83 3.05 -7.00
CA LEU A 29 5.55 2.35 -8.27
C LEU A 29 4.05 2.27 -8.55
N GLY A 30 3.23 2.11 -7.52
CA GLY A 30 1.78 2.14 -7.63
C GLY A 30 1.29 3.39 -8.34
N GLU A 31 1.84 4.54 -7.93
CA GLU A 31 1.53 5.84 -8.51
C GLU A 31 1.98 5.95 -9.96
N THR A 32 3.29 5.85 -10.20
CA THR A 32 3.85 6.07 -11.53
C THR A 32 3.37 5.01 -12.52
N GLY A 33 3.12 3.79 -12.05
CA GLY A 33 2.62 2.68 -12.85
C GLY A 33 1.11 2.80 -13.12
N GLY A 34 0.34 3.27 -12.14
CA GLY A 34 -1.06 3.63 -12.30
C GLY A 34 -1.23 4.69 -13.38
N ASP A 35 -0.49 5.79 -13.24
CA ASP A 35 -0.51 6.93 -14.17
C ASP A 35 0.11 6.63 -15.54
N ALA A 36 1.06 5.71 -15.61
CA ALA A 36 1.55 5.23 -16.90
C ALA A 36 0.41 4.62 -17.72
N VAL A 37 -0.43 3.79 -17.10
CA VAL A 37 -1.54 3.10 -17.78
C VAL A 37 -2.76 4.00 -17.94
N SER A 38 -3.13 4.78 -16.92
CA SER A 38 -4.32 5.65 -16.96
C SER A 38 -4.11 6.90 -17.81
N MET A 39 -2.97 7.58 -17.66
CA MET A 39 -2.70 8.87 -18.30
C MET A 39 -1.82 8.73 -19.54
N SER A 40 -0.71 7.98 -19.47
CA SER A 40 0.27 7.96 -20.58
C SER A 40 -0.12 7.02 -21.72
N MET A 41 -0.92 5.99 -21.44
CA MET A 41 -1.55 5.15 -22.46
C MET A 41 -2.96 5.63 -22.84
N ASP A 42 -3.44 6.71 -22.23
CA ASP A 42 -4.76 7.31 -22.48
C ASP A 42 -5.95 6.32 -22.33
N LEU A 43 -5.80 5.33 -21.44
CA LEU A 43 -6.88 4.37 -21.15
C LEU A 43 -7.93 4.92 -20.18
N GLY A 44 -7.58 5.98 -19.44
CA GLY A 44 -8.39 6.56 -18.39
C GLY A 44 -8.42 5.70 -17.11
N TYR A 45 -8.92 6.30 -16.02
CA TYR A 45 -8.84 5.69 -14.69
C TYR A 45 -9.74 4.46 -14.53
N LEU A 46 -10.93 4.44 -15.14
CA LEU A 46 -11.87 3.31 -15.02
C LEU A 46 -11.33 2.03 -15.67
N ALA A 47 -10.87 2.12 -16.92
CA ALA A 47 -10.33 0.95 -17.62
C ALA A 47 -9.05 0.44 -16.95
N SER A 48 -8.17 1.35 -16.55
CA SER A 48 -6.93 1.02 -15.82
C SER A 48 -7.23 0.34 -14.49
N THR A 49 -8.23 0.84 -13.74
CA THR A 49 -8.70 0.20 -12.50
C THR A 49 -9.20 -1.21 -12.77
N GLY A 50 -9.97 -1.43 -13.84
CA GLY A 50 -10.44 -2.77 -14.22
C GLY A 50 -9.29 -3.75 -14.50
N ILE A 51 -8.27 -3.31 -15.23
CA ILE A 51 -7.07 -4.11 -15.54
C ILE A 51 -6.31 -4.47 -14.27
N PHE A 52 -5.96 -3.47 -13.46
CA PHE A 52 -5.20 -3.71 -12.23
C PHE A 52 -6.01 -4.51 -11.21
N MET A 53 -7.33 -4.31 -11.14
CA MET A 53 -8.20 -5.07 -10.25
C MET A 53 -8.22 -6.55 -10.65
N ALA A 54 -8.28 -6.87 -11.94
CA ALA A 54 -8.19 -8.25 -12.41
C ALA A 54 -6.86 -8.90 -12.00
N ILE A 55 -5.73 -8.19 -12.21
CA ILE A 55 -4.39 -8.65 -11.79
C ILE A 55 -4.33 -8.87 -10.28
N PHE A 56 -4.83 -7.91 -9.49
CA PHE A 56 -4.87 -7.98 -8.03
C PHE A 56 -5.70 -9.17 -7.55
N MET A 57 -6.91 -9.38 -8.09
CA MET A 57 -7.78 -10.48 -7.72
C MET A 57 -7.16 -11.85 -8.04
N ILE A 58 -6.48 -11.97 -9.18
CA ILE A 58 -5.72 -13.18 -9.53
C ILE A 58 -4.59 -13.39 -8.52
N ALA A 59 -3.81 -12.36 -8.23
CA ALA A 59 -2.69 -12.45 -7.28
C ALA A 59 -3.15 -12.82 -5.86
N VAL A 60 -4.24 -12.22 -5.37
CA VAL A 60 -4.87 -12.57 -4.08
C VAL A 60 -5.37 -14.01 -4.09
N ALA A 61 -6.00 -14.45 -5.17
CA ALA A 61 -6.49 -15.82 -5.27
C ALA A 61 -5.35 -16.85 -5.30
N ILE A 62 -4.16 -16.48 -5.80
CA ILE A 62 -2.96 -17.31 -5.72
C ILE A 62 -2.37 -17.26 -4.29
N GLN A 63 -2.33 -16.09 -3.64
CA GLN A 63 -1.89 -15.93 -2.23
C GLN A 63 -2.68 -16.81 -1.27
N ILE A 64 -4.01 -16.75 -1.35
CA ILE A 64 -4.91 -17.54 -0.50
C ILE A 64 -4.68 -19.04 -0.70
N ARG A 65 -4.41 -19.48 -1.94
CA ARG A 65 -4.14 -20.88 -2.27
C ARG A 65 -2.72 -21.33 -1.91
N ALA A 66 -1.76 -20.41 -1.81
CA ALA A 66 -0.39 -20.74 -1.49
C ALA A 66 -0.31 -21.35 -0.08
N LYS A 67 0.50 -22.41 0.07
CA LYS A 67 0.67 -23.12 1.35
C LYS A 67 1.80 -22.55 2.22
N ALA A 68 2.63 -21.68 1.65
CA ALA A 68 3.78 -21.09 2.29
C ALA A 68 3.96 -19.63 1.84
N PHE A 69 4.79 -18.88 2.58
CA PHE A 69 5.17 -17.54 2.19
C PHE A 69 6.06 -17.55 0.94
N HIS A 70 5.63 -16.83 -0.09
CA HIS A 70 6.39 -16.59 -1.31
C HIS A 70 6.64 -15.08 -1.48
N PRO A 71 7.89 -14.59 -1.30
CA PRO A 71 8.20 -13.15 -1.35
C PRO A 71 7.77 -12.49 -2.67
N ALA A 72 8.09 -13.10 -3.81
CA ALA A 72 7.74 -12.55 -5.12
C ALA A 72 6.23 -12.41 -5.31
N LEU A 73 5.47 -13.43 -4.89
CA LEU A 73 4.01 -13.38 -4.95
C LEU A 73 3.45 -12.28 -4.03
N TYR A 74 3.99 -12.12 -2.83
CA TYR A 74 3.53 -11.10 -1.88
C TYR A 74 3.75 -9.70 -2.44
N TRP A 75 4.96 -9.42 -2.93
CA TRP A 75 5.27 -8.13 -3.52
C TRP A 75 4.51 -7.86 -4.81
N LEU A 76 4.28 -8.88 -5.65
CA LEU A 76 3.39 -8.75 -6.80
C LEU A 76 1.98 -8.33 -6.37
N THR A 77 1.40 -8.99 -5.35
CA THR A 77 0.08 -8.61 -4.83
C THR A 77 0.08 -7.20 -4.27
N ILE A 78 1.16 -6.79 -3.56
CA ILE A 78 1.32 -5.42 -3.04
C ILE A 78 1.40 -4.39 -4.17
N ILE A 79 2.18 -4.65 -5.22
CA ILE A 79 2.30 -3.76 -6.38
C ILE A 79 0.96 -3.63 -7.09
N ALA A 80 0.26 -4.75 -7.32
CA ALA A 80 -1.05 -4.76 -7.96
C ALA A 80 -2.08 -3.97 -7.15
N THR A 81 -2.12 -4.12 -5.82
CA THR A 81 -3.05 -3.33 -5.00
C THR A 81 -2.66 -1.86 -4.90
N THR A 82 -1.38 -1.50 -4.98
CA THR A 82 -0.99 -0.07 -5.02
C THR A 82 -1.44 0.57 -6.32
N THR A 83 -1.30 -0.08 -7.48
CA THR A 83 -1.75 0.48 -8.77
C THR A 83 -3.28 0.54 -8.86
N VAL A 84 -4.00 -0.47 -8.34
CA VAL A 84 -5.47 -0.38 -8.14
C VAL A 84 -5.81 0.82 -7.25
N GLY A 85 -5.07 0.98 -6.16
CA GLY A 85 -5.27 2.06 -5.20
C GLY A 85 -5.16 3.44 -5.84
N THR A 86 -4.14 3.66 -6.67
CA THR A 86 -3.99 4.89 -7.47
C THR A 86 -5.20 5.12 -8.37
N THR A 87 -5.41 4.22 -9.33
CA THR A 87 -6.39 4.48 -10.39
C THR A 87 -7.82 4.53 -9.86
N LEU A 88 -8.12 3.80 -8.78
CA LEU A 88 -9.44 3.84 -8.15
C LEU A 88 -9.68 5.15 -7.36
N ALA A 89 -8.64 5.68 -6.71
CA ALA A 89 -8.72 6.96 -6.02
C ALA A 89 -8.97 8.07 -7.04
N ASP A 90 -8.13 8.14 -8.07
CA ASP A 90 -8.28 9.12 -9.15
C ASP A 90 -9.62 9.02 -9.87
N PHE A 91 -10.09 7.81 -10.14
CA PHE A 91 -11.40 7.61 -10.73
C PHE A 91 -12.50 8.22 -9.84
N THR A 92 -12.43 7.98 -8.54
CA THR A 92 -13.43 8.44 -7.58
C THR A 92 -13.37 9.96 -7.39
N ASP A 93 -12.17 10.49 -7.17
CA ASP A 93 -11.99 11.88 -6.80
C ASP A 93 -12.04 12.81 -8.01
N ARG A 94 -11.46 12.40 -9.15
CA ARG A 94 -11.36 13.22 -10.36
C ARG A 94 -12.43 12.92 -11.40
N SER A 95 -12.79 11.64 -11.63
CA SER A 95 -13.75 11.28 -12.70
C SER A 95 -15.20 11.26 -12.24
N LEU A 96 -15.46 10.80 -11.02
CA LEU A 96 -16.80 10.85 -10.40
C LEU A 96 -17.07 12.18 -9.68
N ASP A 97 -16.08 13.08 -9.65
CA ASP A 97 -16.17 14.42 -9.06
C ASP A 97 -16.60 14.42 -7.58
N VAL A 98 -16.22 13.37 -6.84
CA VAL A 98 -16.44 13.30 -5.38
C VAL A 98 -15.51 14.27 -4.64
N GLY A 99 -14.35 14.57 -5.24
CA GLY A 99 -13.30 15.40 -4.68
C GLY A 99 -12.53 14.71 -3.54
N TYR A 100 -11.25 15.05 -3.40
CA TYR A 100 -10.36 14.31 -2.50
C TYR A 100 -10.78 14.31 -1.03
N ALA A 101 -11.39 15.39 -0.52
CA ALA A 101 -11.90 15.43 0.85
C ALA A 101 -13.04 14.42 1.06
N GLY A 102 -13.96 14.33 0.09
CA GLY A 102 -15.09 13.39 0.11
C GLY A 102 -14.62 11.95 -0.05
N GLY A 103 -13.77 11.68 -1.05
CA GLY A 103 -13.21 10.34 -1.27
C GLY A 103 -12.36 9.87 -0.10
N SER A 104 -11.49 10.72 0.44
CA SER A 104 -10.69 10.42 1.63
C SER A 104 -11.57 10.11 2.84
N ALA A 105 -12.63 10.87 3.09
CA ALA A 105 -13.54 10.62 4.21
C ALA A 105 -14.26 9.27 4.09
N ILE A 106 -14.77 8.94 2.89
CA ILE A 106 -15.43 7.66 2.60
C ILE A 106 -14.44 6.51 2.78
N LEU A 107 -13.25 6.62 2.19
CA LEU A 107 -12.22 5.57 2.26
C LEU A 107 -11.70 5.38 3.68
N LEU A 108 -11.57 6.45 4.47
CA LEU A 108 -11.23 6.36 5.88
C LEU A 108 -12.31 5.62 6.66
N ALA A 109 -13.59 5.95 6.45
CA ALA A 109 -14.70 5.26 7.09
C ALA A 109 -14.72 3.76 6.72
N LEU A 110 -14.53 3.42 5.45
CA LEU A 110 -14.46 2.04 4.99
C LEU A 110 -13.25 1.29 5.58
N LEU A 111 -12.09 1.93 5.66
CA LEU A 111 -10.89 1.36 6.25
C LEU A 111 -11.08 1.06 7.74
N LEU A 112 -11.64 2.02 8.50
CA LEU A 112 -11.93 1.85 9.92
C LEU A 112 -12.98 0.75 10.15
N CYS A 113 -14.02 0.71 9.32
CA CYS A 113 -15.02 -0.37 9.35
C CYS A 113 -14.37 -1.73 9.05
N SER A 114 -13.49 -1.83 8.04
CA SER A 114 -12.78 -3.06 7.70
C SER A 114 -11.93 -3.57 8.87
N LEU A 115 -11.14 -2.69 9.48
CA LEU A 115 -10.32 -3.01 10.66
C LEU A 115 -11.19 -3.41 11.86
N PHE A 116 -12.30 -2.70 12.09
CA PHE A 116 -13.21 -3.02 13.19
C PHE A 116 -13.86 -4.39 13.01
N ILE A 117 -14.40 -4.67 11.82
CA ILE A 117 -15.03 -5.96 11.51
C ILE A 117 -13.99 -7.08 11.63
N TRP A 118 -12.79 -6.91 11.08
CA TRP A 118 -11.71 -7.89 11.21
C TRP A 118 -11.40 -8.15 12.69
N HIS A 119 -11.17 -7.12 13.49
CA HIS A 119 -10.87 -7.29 14.91
C HIS A 119 -12.03 -7.99 15.66
N ARG A 120 -13.29 -7.68 15.34
CA ARG A 120 -14.46 -8.34 15.94
C ARG A 120 -14.59 -9.80 15.51
N THR A 121 -14.19 -10.15 14.30
CA THR A 121 -14.31 -11.51 13.76
C THR A 121 -13.17 -12.43 14.18
N LEU A 122 -11.92 -11.93 14.17
CA LEU A 122 -10.72 -12.75 14.40
C LEU A 122 -9.95 -12.41 15.69
N GLY A 123 -10.38 -11.39 16.44
CA GLY A 123 -9.83 -11.02 17.75
C GLY A 123 -8.46 -10.36 17.72
N SER A 124 -7.76 -10.35 16.59
CA SER A 124 -6.44 -9.73 16.43
C SER A 124 -6.25 -9.17 15.02
N LEU A 125 -5.58 -8.01 14.96
CA LEU A 125 -5.12 -7.35 13.74
C LEU A 125 -3.62 -7.55 13.50
N ALA A 126 -2.98 -8.41 14.29
CA ALA A 126 -1.55 -8.66 14.18
C ALA A 126 -1.23 -9.43 12.89
N ILE A 127 -0.18 -9.00 12.19
CA ILE A 127 0.23 -9.62 10.91
C ILE A 127 0.62 -11.09 11.09
N GLY A 128 1.19 -11.43 12.25
CA GLY A 128 1.59 -12.79 12.60
C GLY A 128 0.43 -13.78 12.68
N THR A 129 -0.82 -13.30 12.79
CA THR A 129 -2.02 -14.16 12.84
C THR A 129 -2.65 -14.41 11.47
N ILE A 130 -2.05 -13.88 10.39
CA ILE A 130 -2.55 -14.05 9.02
C ILE A 130 -2.08 -15.39 8.47
N SER A 131 -2.88 -16.43 8.67
CA SER A 131 -2.57 -17.80 8.25
C SER A 131 -3.75 -18.55 7.62
N THR A 132 -4.97 -17.99 7.69
CA THR A 132 -6.20 -18.59 7.16
C THR A 132 -6.76 -17.78 5.98
N PRO A 133 -7.48 -18.41 5.04
CA PRO A 133 -8.13 -17.69 3.94
C PRO A 133 -8.99 -16.52 4.40
N GLN A 134 -9.70 -16.67 5.52
CA GLN A 134 -10.53 -15.62 6.09
C GLN A 134 -9.70 -14.42 6.56
N SER A 135 -8.59 -14.67 7.28
CA SER A 135 -7.67 -13.61 7.72
C SER A 135 -6.98 -12.91 6.55
N GLU A 136 -6.67 -13.65 5.48
CA GLU A 136 -6.06 -13.09 4.27
C GLU A 136 -7.04 -12.20 3.50
N ILE A 137 -8.32 -12.55 3.42
CA ILE A 137 -9.34 -11.70 2.80
C ILE A 137 -9.44 -10.35 3.52
N PHE A 138 -9.54 -10.36 4.86
CA PHE A 138 -9.55 -9.12 5.63
C PHE A 138 -8.29 -8.30 5.38
N TYR A 139 -7.12 -8.94 5.44
CA TYR A 139 -5.84 -8.29 5.18
C TYR A 139 -5.80 -7.61 3.81
N TRP A 140 -6.16 -8.30 2.73
CA TRP A 140 -6.10 -7.74 1.38
C TRP A 140 -7.14 -6.65 1.13
N VAL A 141 -8.34 -6.76 1.72
CA VAL A 141 -9.36 -5.70 1.67
C VAL A 141 -8.90 -4.46 2.42
N THR A 142 -8.40 -4.62 3.65
CA THR A 142 -7.86 -3.51 4.45
C THR A 142 -6.70 -2.84 3.74
N ILE A 143 -5.80 -3.62 3.12
CA ILE A 143 -4.71 -3.07 2.32
C ILE A 143 -5.27 -2.26 1.16
N MET A 144 -6.13 -2.83 0.32
CA MET A 144 -6.69 -2.13 -0.84
C MET A 144 -7.32 -0.78 -0.45
N LEU A 145 -8.16 -0.77 0.59
CA LEU A 145 -8.75 0.46 1.12
C LEU A 145 -7.70 1.46 1.61
N SER A 146 -6.67 0.98 2.31
CA SER A 146 -5.54 1.81 2.74
C SER A 146 -4.74 2.36 1.56
N GLN A 147 -4.61 1.61 0.46
CA GLN A 147 -3.89 2.07 -0.72
C GLN A 147 -4.67 3.17 -1.43
N THR A 148 -5.97 3.00 -1.60
CA THR A 148 -6.84 4.00 -2.23
C THR A 148 -6.92 5.26 -1.37
N LEU A 149 -7.13 5.10 -0.06
CA LEU A 149 -7.15 6.22 0.89
C LEU A 149 -5.84 7.02 0.82
N GLY A 150 -4.70 6.33 0.80
CA GLY A 150 -3.42 7.01 0.81
C GLY A 150 -3.14 7.78 -0.47
N THR A 151 -3.57 7.32 -1.64
CA THR A 151 -3.51 8.14 -2.87
C THR A 151 -4.32 9.42 -2.67
N ALA A 152 -5.61 9.28 -2.33
CA ALA A 152 -6.52 10.41 -2.16
C ALA A 152 -5.99 11.44 -1.15
N LEU A 153 -5.44 10.98 -0.02
CA LEU A 153 -4.83 11.86 0.99
C LEU A 153 -3.55 12.54 0.49
N GLY A 154 -2.71 11.83 -0.26
CA GLY A 154 -1.49 12.37 -0.85
C GLY A 154 -1.80 13.52 -1.79
N ASP A 155 -2.68 13.26 -2.74
CA ASP A 155 -3.12 14.20 -3.78
C ASP A 155 -3.91 15.36 -3.18
N TRP A 156 -4.77 15.11 -2.19
CA TRP A 156 -5.44 16.19 -1.46
C TRP A 156 -4.42 17.18 -0.88
N THR A 157 -3.41 16.65 -0.19
CA THR A 157 -2.39 17.45 0.49
C THR A 157 -1.53 18.22 -0.52
N ALA A 158 -1.16 17.59 -1.63
CA ALA A 158 -0.29 18.20 -2.64
C ALA A 158 -1.03 19.19 -3.56
N ASP A 159 -2.18 18.77 -4.11
CA ASP A 159 -2.88 19.50 -5.17
C ASP A 159 -3.92 20.48 -4.61
N THR A 160 -4.91 19.99 -3.85
CA THR A 160 -6.06 20.83 -3.43
C THR A 160 -5.71 21.77 -2.29
N GLU A 161 -4.94 21.31 -1.30
CA GLU A 161 -4.37 22.20 -0.28
C GLU A 161 -3.19 23.02 -0.82
N GLY A 162 -2.69 22.67 -2.01
CA GLY A 162 -1.66 23.43 -2.73
C GLY A 162 -0.28 23.43 -2.06
N LEU A 163 0.01 22.46 -1.18
CA LEU A 163 1.31 22.38 -0.52
C LEU A 163 2.43 21.93 -1.48
N GLY A 164 2.06 21.27 -2.57
CA GLY A 164 2.99 20.72 -3.56
C GLY A 164 3.66 19.42 -3.11
N TYR A 165 4.13 18.63 -4.06
CA TYR A 165 4.58 17.26 -3.83
C TYR A 165 5.77 17.16 -2.85
N ALA A 166 6.74 18.08 -2.93
CA ALA A 166 7.92 18.05 -2.06
C ALA A 166 7.57 18.31 -0.59
N VAL A 167 6.68 19.27 -0.31
CA VAL A 167 6.24 19.57 1.07
C VAL A 167 5.38 18.44 1.60
N SER A 168 4.46 17.93 0.80
CA SER A 168 3.65 16.76 1.17
C SER A 168 4.52 15.53 1.47
N ALA A 169 5.57 15.28 0.68
CA ALA A 169 6.53 14.21 0.93
C ALA A 169 7.26 14.40 2.28
N MET A 170 7.66 15.63 2.62
CA MET A 170 8.25 15.94 3.92
C MET A 170 7.27 15.72 5.08
N ILE A 171 5.99 16.07 4.90
CA ILE A 171 4.94 15.86 5.92
C ILE A 171 4.78 14.36 6.19
N PHE A 172 4.48 13.55 5.16
CA PHE A 172 4.26 12.11 5.35
C PHE A 172 5.54 11.38 5.78
N GLY A 173 6.71 11.82 5.29
CA GLY A 173 8.01 11.31 5.75
C GLY A 173 8.26 11.61 7.24
N SER A 174 7.91 12.82 7.70
CA SER A 174 8.02 13.20 9.11
C SER A 174 7.03 12.43 9.99
N LEU A 175 5.80 12.23 9.54
CA LEU A 175 4.82 11.38 10.23
C LEU A 175 5.34 9.94 10.37
N LEU A 176 5.92 9.36 9.32
CA LEU A 176 6.54 8.04 9.39
C LEU A 176 7.75 8.00 10.34
N ALA A 177 8.59 9.04 10.33
CA ALA A 177 9.70 9.15 11.27
C ALA A 177 9.22 9.22 12.73
N MET A 178 8.10 9.90 12.99
CA MET A 178 7.46 9.92 14.31
C MET A 178 6.91 8.55 14.71
N VAL A 179 6.27 7.81 13.78
CA VAL A 179 5.82 6.44 14.05
C VAL A 179 7.00 5.51 14.34
N ALA A 180 8.11 5.65 13.59
CA ALA A 180 9.34 4.91 13.85
C ALA A 180 9.94 5.27 15.22
N ALA A 181 9.97 6.56 15.59
CA ALA A 181 10.41 6.99 16.91
C ALA A 181 9.52 6.42 18.02
N ALA A 182 8.21 6.42 17.83
CA ALA A 182 7.25 5.84 18.77
C ALA A 182 7.46 4.33 18.93
N TYR A 183 7.80 3.62 17.85
CA TYR A 183 8.11 2.19 17.89
C TYR A 183 9.29 1.87 18.83
N TYR A 184 10.34 2.68 18.82
CA TYR A 184 11.52 2.43 19.67
C TYR A 184 11.45 3.06 21.07
N ARG A 185 10.59 4.07 21.28
CA ARG A 185 10.60 4.90 22.50
C ARG A 185 9.32 4.84 23.32
N SER A 186 8.24 4.22 22.82
CA SER A 186 6.95 4.18 23.50
C SER A 186 6.52 2.76 23.83
N LYS A 187 5.46 2.62 24.63
CA LYS A 187 4.78 1.34 24.93
C LYS A 187 3.51 1.16 24.08
N ILE A 188 3.34 1.93 23.01
CA ILE A 188 2.18 1.82 22.11
C ILE A 188 2.21 0.44 21.44
N SER A 189 1.03 -0.15 21.22
CA SER A 189 0.90 -1.44 20.54
C SER A 189 1.65 -1.46 19.20
N HIS A 190 2.56 -2.42 19.04
CA HIS A 190 3.29 -2.62 17.77
C HIS A 190 2.36 -2.87 16.59
N THR A 191 1.21 -3.52 16.84
CA THR A 191 0.18 -3.73 15.81
C THR A 191 -0.43 -2.40 15.36
N ALA A 192 -0.72 -1.50 16.30
CA ALA A 192 -1.24 -0.17 15.96
C ALA A 192 -0.21 0.68 15.22
N LEU A 193 1.04 0.67 15.67
CA LEU A 193 2.14 1.38 15.00
C LEU A 193 2.42 0.82 13.60
N PHE A 194 2.31 -0.50 13.42
CA PHE A 194 2.41 -1.11 12.11
C PHE A 194 1.33 -0.59 11.16
N TRP A 195 0.06 -0.62 11.57
CA TRP A 195 -1.04 -0.13 10.72
C TRP A 195 -0.90 1.36 10.43
N ALA A 196 -0.51 2.17 11.42
CA ALA A 196 -0.23 3.59 11.21
C ALA A 196 0.89 3.80 10.17
N ALA A 197 2.03 3.11 10.32
CA ALA A 197 3.11 3.19 9.34
C ALA A 197 2.67 2.69 7.95
N PHE A 198 1.98 1.55 7.89
CA PHE A 198 1.52 0.98 6.64
C PHE A 198 0.57 1.92 5.89
N ILE A 199 -0.40 2.51 6.59
CA ILE A 199 -1.33 3.50 6.03
C ILE A 199 -0.57 4.74 5.56
N LEU A 200 0.38 5.26 6.35
CA LEU A 200 1.16 6.46 6.02
C LEU A 200 2.20 6.27 4.91
N THR A 201 2.68 5.04 4.66
CA THR A 201 3.59 4.78 3.52
C THR A 201 2.92 4.97 2.17
N ARG A 202 1.59 4.87 2.10
CA ARG A 202 0.87 5.07 0.84
C ARG A 202 0.83 6.53 0.40
N PRO A 203 0.34 7.50 1.20
CA PRO A 203 0.35 8.90 0.78
C PRO A 203 1.77 9.40 0.52
N LEU A 204 2.78 8.95 1.30
CA LEU A 204 4.18 9.22 0.96
C LEU A 204 4.54 8.70 -0.44
N GLY A 205 4.17 7.44 -0.75
CA GLY A 205 4.45 6.84 -2.04
C GLY A 205 3.78 7.58 -3.20
N ALA A 206 2.51 7.99 -3.02
CA ALA A 206 1.75 8.76 -4.01
C ALA A 206 2.43 10.10 -4.30
N VAL A 207 2.64 10.93 -3.28
CA VAL A 207 3.26 12.26 -3.48
C VAL A 207 4.70 12.18 -4.00
N VAL A 208 5.46 11.14 -3.65
CA VAL A 208 6.79 10.91 -4.23
C VAL A 208 6.67 10.46 -5.69
N GLY A 209 5.69 9.62 -6.02
CA GLY A 209 5.44 9.19 -7.41
C GLY A 209 5.07 10.36 -8.30
N ASP A 210 4.13 11.20 -7.85
CA ASP A 210 3.75 12.43 -8.53
C ASP A 210 4.92 13.42 -8.62
N PHE A 211 5.71 13.54 -7.54
CA PHE A 211 6.92 14.36 -7.59
C PHE A 211 7.87 13.91 -8.69
N LEU A 212 7.98 12.60 -8.95
CA LEU A 212 8.84 12.08 -10.02
C LEU A 212 8.27 12.42 -11.41
N ASP A 213 6.97 12.29 -11.63
CA ASP A 213 6.41 12.27 -12.98
C ASP A 213 5.64 13.51 -13.44
N LYS A 214 5.12 14.33 -12.52
CA LYS A 214 4.32 15.50 -12.88
C LYS A 214 5.19 16.60 -13.48
N PRO A 215 4.62 17.47 -14.33
CA PRO A 215 5.34 18.58 -14.95
C PRO A 215 6.07 19.51 -13.97
N LEU A 216 7.16 20.12 -14.43
CA LEU A 216 7.95 21.08 -13.63
C LEU A 216 7.11 22.27 -13.13
N ASN A 217 6.16 22.75 -13.95
CA ASN A 217 5.28 23.86 -13.57
C ASN A 217 4.22 23.49 -12.52
N GLN A 218 4.06 22.20 -12.22
CA GLN A 218 3.21 21.68 -11.14
C GLN A 218 4.04 21.24 -9.92
N GLY A 219 5.37 21.47 -9.95
CA GLY A 219 6.27 21.12 -8.85
C GLY A 219 6.80 19.68 -8.86
N GLY A 220 6.59 18.93 -9.96
CA GLY A 220 7.23 17.62 -10.18
C GLY A 220 8.57 17.73 -10.92
N LEU A 221 9.16 16.59 -11.27
CA LEU A 221 10.45 16.46 -11.97
C LEU A 221 10.30 16.11 -13.45
N GLU A 222 9.07 15.90 -13.94
CA GLU A 222 8.75 15.60 -15.33
C GLU A 222 9.50 14.38 -15.90
N LEU A 223 9.76 13.37 -15.06
CA LEU A 223 10.33 12.11 -15.50
C LEU A 223 9.27 11.29 -16.26
N SER A 224 9.71 10.54 -17.28
CA SER A 224 8.81 9.63 -17.98
C SER A 224 8.28 8.56 -17.01
N ARG A 225 6.95 8.45 -16.90
CA ARG A 225 6.24 7.44 -16.09
C ARG A 225 6.73 6.02 -16.35
N TYR A 226 7.04 5.70 -17.61
CA TYR A 226 7.59 4.40 -18.01
C TYR A 226 8.98 4.17 -17.42
N SER A 227 9.87 5.17 -17.53
CA SER A 227 11.24 5.07 -17.02
C SER A 227 11.30 5.04 -15.50
N ALA A 228 10.47 5.86 -14.82
CA ALA A 228 10.34 5.87 -13.37
C ALA A 228 9.82 4.52 -12.86
N SER A 229 8.74 4.01 -13.47
CA SER A 229 8.18 2.69 -13.13
C SER A 229 9.19 1.57 -13.37
N ALA A 230 9.92 1.59 -14.48
CA ALA A 230 10.94 0.59 -14.77
C ALA A 230 12.07 0.60 -13.73
N ALA A 231 12.56 1.78 -13.36
CA ALA A 231 13.60 1.92 -12.32
C ALA A 231 13.13 1.41 -10.96
N LEU A 232 11.87 1.70 -10.58
CA LEU A 232 11.27 1.22 -9.34
C LEU A 232 11.07 -0.30 -9.34
N ILE A 233 10.58 -0.88 -10.44
CA ILE A 233 10.46 -2.34 -10.61
C ILE A 233 11.83 -3.00 -10.47
N LEU A 234 12.85 -2.51 -11.17
CA LEU A 234 14.20 -3.06 -11.10
C LEU A 234 14.77 -2.98 -9.69
N SER A 235 14.54 -1.87 -8.98
CA SER A 235 14.97 -1.68 -7.59
C SER A 235 14.27 -2.65 -6.63
N ILE A 236 12.95 -2.84 -6.79
CA ILE A 236 12.17 -3.81 -6.00
C ILE A 236 12.67 -5.24 -6.26
N LEU A 237 12.83 -5.62 -7.54
CA LEU A 237 13.33 -6.94 -7.90
C LEU A 237 14.73 -7.19 -7.32
N LEU A 238 15.64 -6.23 -7.45
CA LEU A 238 16.98 -6.31 -6.87
C LEU A 238 16.88 -6.60 -5.36
N LEU A 239 16.11 -5.81 -4.62
CA LEU A 239 15.96 -5.99 -3.17
C LEU A 239 15.31 -7.33 -2.81
N ILE A 240 14.31 -7.79 -3.56
CA ILE A 240 13.65 -9.10 -3.35
C ILE A 240 14.65 -10.24 -3.55
N PHE A 241 15.52 -10.17 -4.56
CA PHE A 241 16.48 -11.23 -4.87
C PHE A 241 17.74 -11.18 -3.99
N THR A 242 18.16 -10.00 -3.53
CA THR A 242 19.36 -9.87 -2.67
C THR A 242 19.07 -10.06 -1.20
N LEU A 243 17.88 -9.65 -0.72
CA LEU A 243 17.54 -9.68 0.70
C LEU A 243 16.68 -10.92 1.01
N LYS A 244 17.19 -11.78 1.89
CA LYS A 244 16.45 -12.96 2.35
C LYS A 244 15.25 -12.52 3.20
N GLN A 245 14.04 -12.72 2.67
CA GLN A 245 12.80 -12.45 3.38
C GLN A 245 12.26 -13.73 4.01
N LYS A 246 11.81 -13.63 5.26
CA LYS A 246 11.20 -14.72 6.02
C LYS A 246 9.73 -14.42 6.29
N ALA A 247 8.95 -15.46 6.50
CA ALA A 247 7.58 -15.34 7.00
C ALA A 247 7.57 -14.65 8.37
N ALA A 248 6.56 -13.82 8.64
CA ALA A 248 6.34 -13.26 9.96
C ALA A 248 6.14 -14.40 10.98
N LYS A 249 6.80 -14.30 12.13
CA LYS A 249 6.59 -15.25 13.22
C LYS A 249 5.18 -15.07 13.76
N SER A 250 4.49 -16.18 14.02
CA SER A 250 3.20 -16.15 14.72
C SER A 250 3.41 -15.46 16.07
N ALA A 251 2.65 -14.39 16.32
CA ALA A 251 2.60 -13.80 17.64
C ALA A 251 1.87 -14.80 18.55
N HIS A 252 2.57 -15.30 19.57
CA HIS A 252 1.98 -16.07 20.66
C HIS A 252 1.16 -15.16 21.57
#